data_AF-A0A182XK12-F1
#
_entry.id   AF-A0A182XK12-F1
#
_cell.length_a   1.000
_cell.length_b   1.000
_cell.length_c   1.000
_cell.angle_alpha   90.00
_cell.angle_beta   90.00
_cell.angle_gamma   90.00
#
_symmetry.space_group_name_H-M   'P 1'
#
loop_
_entity.id
_entity.type
_entity.pdbx_description
1 polymer ?
#
loop_
_entity_poly.entity_id
_entity_poly.type
_entity_poly.pdbx_seq_one_letter_code
_entity_poly.pdbx_strand_id
1 'polypeptide(L)'
;MFIKEEIMDGIDQPTCSNCDTRRKCTKRLTIERFPRKLTNIVEFPTKNRALNLQPYASEDISGPIYYSLYGISNHMGSTAGGHYVAVCKHPQTQQWNEFNDN
;
A
#
# COMPACT_ATOMS: atom_id res chain seq x y z
N MET A 1 -1.39 2.13 8.28
CA MET A 1 -0.03 1.65 7.96
C MET A 1 0.25 0.44 8.86
N PHE A 2 0.71 -0.68 8.29
CA PHE A 2 0.79 -1.98 8.97
C PHE A 2 1.63 -2.01 10.27
N ILE A 3 2.56 -1.06 10.43
CA ILE A 3 3.42 -0.89 11.62
C ILE A 3 2.93 0.18 12.59
N LYS A 4 1.77 0.80 12.34
CA LYS A 4 1.24 1.85 13.21
C LYS A 4 0.83 1.24 14.55
N GLU A 5 1.15 1.96 15.61
CA GLU A 5 0.68 1.64 16.94
C GLU A 5 -0.85 1.65 17.01
N GLU A 6 -1.42 0.58 17.58
CA GLU A 6 -2.85 0.37 17.73
C GLU A 6 -3.20 0.23 19.21
N ILE A 7 -4.25 0.92 19.65
CA ILE A 7 -4.76 0.81 21.03
C ILE A 7 -5.77 -0.33 21.06
N MET A 8 -5.50 -1.37 21.86
CA MET A 8 -6.43 -2.47 22.11
C MET A 8 -7.24 -2.16 23.37
N ASP A 9 -8.50 -1.79 23.19
CA ASP A 9 -9.45 -1.52 24.27
C ASP A 9 -10.79 -2.28 24.07
N GLY A 10 -11.75 -2.07 24.98
CA GLY A 10 -13.06 -2.74 24.93
C GLY A 10 -12.97 -4.27 24.76
N ILE A 11 -13.59 -4.77 23.67
CA ILE A 11 -13.66 -6.20 23.35
C ILE A 11 -12.34 -6.76 22.79
N ASP A 12 -11.37 -5.92 22.48
CA ASP A 12 -10.07 -6.30 21.90
C ASP A 12 -8.95 -6.36 22.96
N GLN A 13 -9.27 -6.07 24.23
CA GLN A 13 -8.29 -6.13 25.33
C GLN A 13 -7.74 -7.55 25.51
N PRO A 14 -6.41 -7.75 25.47
CA PRO A 14 -5.81 -9.03 25.79
C PRO A 14 -5.80 -9.27 27.30
N THR A 15 -5.69 -10.54 27.68
CA THR A 15 -5.43 -10.93 29.07
C THR A 15 -3.96 -10.69 29.39
N CYS A 16 -3.70 -9.89 30.43
CA CYS A 16 -2.35 -9.64 30.91
C CYS A 16 -1.82 -10.87 31.67
N SER A 17 -0.69 -11.43 31.26
CA SER A 17 -0.08 -12.61 31.88
C SER A 17 0.36 -12.41 33.34
N ASN A 18 0.55 -11.16 33.78
CA ASN A 18 0.94 -10.84 35.16
C ASN A 18 -0.26 -10.56 36.08
N CYS A 19 -1.37 -10.04 35.53
CA CYS A 19 -2.53 -9.62 36.31
C CYS A 19 -3.75 -10.53 36.13
N ASP A 20 -3.64 -11.51 35.23
CA ASP A 20 -4.67 -12.47 34.81
C ASP A 20 -6.05 -11.84 34.52
N THR A 21 -6.04 -10.62 33.99
CA THR A 21 -7.22 -9.78 33.74
C THR A 21 -7.11 -9.10 32.38
N ARG A 22 -8.24 -8.85 31.73
CA ARG A 22 -8.29 -8.08 30.47
C ARG A 22 -7.91 -6.63 30.72
N ARG A 23 -6.94 -6.11 29.99
CA ARG A 23 -6.45 -4.73 30.16
C ARG A 23 -6.26 -4.03 28.83
N LYS A 24 -6.50 -2.72 28.85
CA LYS A 24 -6.11 -1.82 27.76
C LYS A 24 -4.59 -1.88 27.60
N CYS A 25 -4.14 -2.04 26.37
CA CYS A 25 -2.72 -1.96 26.05
C CYS A 25 -2.51 -1.48 24.62
N THR A 26 -1.24 -1.36 24.27
CA THR A 26 -0.79 -0.87 22.98
C THR A 26 -0.14 -2.00 22.20
N LYS A 27 -0.62 -2.25 20.98
CA LYS A 27 -0.06 -3.23 20.05
C LYS A 27 0.78 -2.53 19.00
N ARG A 28 2.00 -3.04 18.79
CA ARG A 28 2.88 -2.64 17.69
C ARG A 28 3.39 -3.88 16.99
N LEU A 29 3.19 -3.95 15.68
CA LEU A 29 3.74 -5.01 14.83
C LEU A 29 5.03 -4.52 14.18
N THR A 30 6.05 -5.37 14.19
CA THR A 30 7.34 -5.11 13.52
C THR A 30 7.62 -6.21 12.50
N ILE A 31 8.32 -5.86 11.42
CA ILE A 31 8.76 -6.82 10.40
C ILE A 31 10.16 -7.29 10.78
N GLU A 32 10.30 -8.54 11.24
CA GLU A 32 11.61 -9.10 11.63
C GLU A 32 12.49 -9.45 10.42
N ARG A 33 11.88 -9.91 9.31
CA ARG A 33 12.55 -10.19 8.04
C ARG A 33 11.66 -9.83 6.87
N PHE A 34 12.19 -9.06 5.93
CA PHE A 34 11.48 -8.75 4.70
C PHE A 34 11.57 -9.93 3.73
N PRO A 35 10.45 -10.34 3.10
CA PRO A 35 10.51 -11.27 1.99
C PRO A 35 11.27 -10.64 0.81
N ARG A 36 11.86 -11.47 -0.07
CA ARG A 36 12.57 -10.97 -1.27
C ARG A 36 11.66 -10.19 -2.22
N LYS A 37 10.35 -10.46 -2.19
CA LYS A 37 9.30 -9.76 -2.93
C LYS A 37 8.13 -9.50 -1.98
N LEU A 38 7.66 -8.26 -1.93
CA LEU A 38 6.40 -7.92 -1.26
C LEU A 38 5.25 -8.28 -2.20
N THR A 39 4.29 -9.08 -1.73
CA THR A 39 3.09 -9.49 -2.48
C THR A 39 1.83 -8.80 -1.98
N ASN A 40 1.99 -7.67 -1.31
CA ASN A 40 0.86 -6.90 -0.77
C ASN A 40 0.02 -6.34 -1.92
N ILE A 41 -1.30 -6.36 -1.74
CA ILE A 41 -2.21 -5.62 -2.61
C ILE A 41 -1.97 -4.13 -2.34
N VAL A 42 -1.67 -3.38 -3.39
CA VAL A 42 -1.53 -1.92 -3.34
C VAL A 42 -2.79 -1.33 -3.93
N GLU A 43 -3.60 -0.69 -3.09
CA GLU A 43 -4.70 0.15 -3.55
C GLU A 43 -4.15 1.51 -3.96
N PHE A 44 -4.58 1.99 -5.13
CA PHE A 44 -4.15 3.27 -5.67
C PHE A 44 -5.33 4.02 -6.30
N PRO A 45 -5.32 5.37 -6.27
CA PRO A 45 -6.39 6.15 -6.85
C PRO A 45 -6.32 6.14 -8.39
N THR A 46 -7.44 5.79 -9.03
CA THR A 46 -7.55 5.74 -10.51
C THR A 46 -8.17 6.99 -11.12
N LYS A 47 -8.70 7.89 -10.29
CA LYS A 47 -9.24 9.19 -10.72
C LYS A 47 -8.10 10.12 -11.15
N ASN A 48 -8.40 11.03 -12.08
CA ASN A 48 -7.44 12.03 -12.52
C ASN A 48 -7.06 12.95 -11.35
N ARG A 49 -5.76 13.26 -11.22
CA ARG A 49 -5.18 14.15 -10.21
C ARG A 49 -5.56 13.80 -8.76
N ALA A 50 -5.65 12.50 -8.45
CA ALA A 50 -6.11 12.04 -7.14
C ALA A 50 -4.99 11.69 -6.16
N LEU A 51 -3.75 11.52 -6.64
CA LEU A 51 -2.59 11.25 -5.78
C LEU A 51 -1.82 12.54 -5.48
N ASN A 52 -1.89 13.03 -4.25
CA ASN A 52 -1.07 14.16 -3.79
C ASN A 52 0.24 13.66 -3.18
N LEU A 53 1.37 13.99 -3.82
CA LEU A 53 2.70 13.61 -3.33
C LEU A 53 3.43 14.72 -2.55
N GLN A 54 2.85 15.92 -2.46
CA GLN A 54 3.47 17.05 -1.74
C GLN A 54 3.93 16.70 -0.31
N PRO A 55 3.17 15.96 0.52
CA PRO A 55 3.59 15.64 1.89
C PRO A 55 4.86 14.77 2.00
N TYR A 56 5.34 14.23 0.88
CA TYR A 56 6.52 13.36 0.81
C TYR A 56 7.69 14.00 0.06
N ALA A 57 7.53 15.23 -0.46
CA ALA A 57 8.59 15.94 -1.15
C ALA A 57 9.63 16.47 -0.14
N SER A 58 10.90 16.53 -0.54
CA SER A 58 11.98 17.09 0.29
C SER A 58 11.90 18.61 0.42
N GLU A 59 11.35 19.26 -0.60
CA GLU A 59 11.16 20.70 -0.65
C GLU A 59 9.69 21.03 -0.47
N ASP A 60 9.41 22.01 0.38
CA ASP A 60 8.04 22.49 0.56
C ASP A 60 7.71 23.50 -0.55
N ILE A 61 7.45 22.96 -1.74
CA ILE A 61 6.92 23.74 -2.86
C ILE A 61 5.51 24.20 -2.46
N SER A 62 5.22 25.51 -2.57
CA SER A 62 3.94 26.09 -2.14
C SER A 62 2.74 25.57 -2.95
N GLY A 63 2.25 24.36 -2.67
CA GLY A 63 1.01 23.81 -3.21
C GLY A 63 0.98 22.28 -3.34
N PRO A 64 -0.21 21.67 -3.44
CA PRO A 64 -0.34 20.23 -3.65
C PRO A 64 0.15 19.82 -5.04
N ILE A 65 0.88 18.71 -5.11
CA ILE A 65 1.40 18.12 -6.36
C ILE A 65 0.60 16.87 -6.67
N TYR A 66 -0.32 16.99 -7.63
CA TYR A 66 -1.26 15.91 -7.98
C TYR A 66 -0.80 15.11 -9.20
N TYR A 67 -0.87 13.78 -9.08
CA TYR A 67 -0.59 12.82 -10.13
C TYR A 67 -1.84 12.05 -10.55
N SER A 68 -1.88 11.65 -11.82
CA SER A 68 -2.88 10.73 -12.38
C SER A 68 -2.20 9.42 -12.73
N LEU A 69 -2.79 8.29 -12.34
CA LEU A 69 -2.31 7.00 -12.80
C LEU A 69 -2.64 6.80 -14.28
N TYR A 70 -1.64 6.37 -15.06
CA TYR A 70 -1.81 6.07 -16.48
C TYR A 70 -1.29 4.68 -16.88
N GLY A 71 -0.58 3.99 -16.00
CA GLY A 71 0.04 2.71 -16.30
C GLY A 71 0.39 1.93 -15.03
N ILE A 72 0.27 0.61 -15.10
CA ILE A 72 0.60 -0.33 -14.04
C ILE A 72 1.42 -1.46 -14.66
N SER A 73 2.53 -1.82 -14.02
CA SER A 73 3.28 -3.04 -14.35
C SER A 73 3.02 -4.08 -13.27
N ASN A 74 2.29 -5.13 -13.64
CA ASN A 74 1.93 -6.23 -12.75
C ASN A 74 2.95 -7.36 -12.92
N HIS A 75 3.44 -7.91 -11.81
CA HIS A 75 4.35 -9.05 -11.80
C HIS A 75 3.76 -10.22 -11.01
N MET A 76 3.52 -11.32 -11.68
CA MET A 76 3.08 -12.59 -11.09
C MET A 76 4.28 -13.53 -10.94
N GLY A 77 4.35 -14.28 -9.85
CA GLY A 77 5.46 -15.21 -9.58
C GLY A 77 6.53 -14.67 -8.64
N SER A 78 7.70 -15.30 -8.67
CA SER A 78 8.82 -15.07 -7.74
C SER A 78 9.86 -14.09 -8.30
N THR A 79 10.85 -13.69 -7.50
CA THR A 79 11.99 -12.91 -8.01
C THR A 79 12.95 -13.72 -8.89
N ALA A 80 12.89 -15.06 -8.85
CA ALA A 80 13.70 -15.94 -9.68
C ALA A 80 13.04 -16.28 -11.02
N GLY A 81 11.78 -15.92 -11.20
CA GLY A 81 10.99 -16.25 -12.38
C GLY A 81 9.52 -15.91 -12.17
N GLY A 82 8.91 -15.33 -13.20
CA GLY A 82 7.55 -14.82 -13.16
C GLY A 82 7.12 -14.28 -14.52
N HIS A 83 5.93 -13.68 -14.54
CA HIS A 83 5.32 -13.11 -15.74
C HIS A 83 4.89 -11.67 -15.51
N TYR A 84 5.12 -10.80 -16.50
CA TYR A 84 4.80 -9.39 -16.45
C TYR A 84 3.65 -9.06 -17.39
N VAL A 85 2.68 -8.30 -16.90
CA VAL A 85 1.57 -7.76 -17.68
C VAL A 85 1.48 -6.26 -17.42
N ALA A 86 1.21 -5.47 -18.45
CA ALA A 86 1.00 -4.04 -18.31
C ALA A 86 -0.48 -3.69 -18.44
N VAL A 87 -0.95 -2.76 -17.62
CA VAL A 87 -2.31 -2.20 -17.71
C VAL A 87 -2.18 -0.70 -17.89
N CYS A 88 -2.57 -0.18 -19.06
CA CYS A 88 -2.34 1.22 -19.44
C CYS A 88 -3.66 1.93 -19.77
N LYS A 89 -3.77 3.20 -19.38
CA LYS A 89 -4.91 4.06 -19.68
C LYS A 89 -4.67 4.78 -20.99
N HIS A 90 -5.52 4.53 -21.97
CA HIS A 90 -5.42 5.15 -23.28
C HIS A 90 -5.72 6.66 -23.20
N PRO A 91 -4.87 7.54 -23.77
CA PRO A 91 -4.96 8.98 -23.53
C PRO A 91 -6.21 9.62 -24.14
N GLN A 92 -6.69 9.17 -25.31
CA GLN A 92 -7.93 9.71 -25.90
C GLN A 92 -9.20 9.08 -25.31
N THR A 93 -9.34 7.75 -25.35
CA THR A 93 -10.55 7.05 -24.89
C THR A 93 -10.70 7.01 -23.37
N GLN A 94 -9.64 7.28 -22.60
CA GLN A 94 -9.61 7.18 -21.13
C GLN A 94 -9.92 5.77 -20.58
N GLN A 95 -9.91 4.75 -21.43
CA GLN A 95 -10.13 3.35 -21.06
C GLN A 95 -8.83 2.66 -20.67
N TRP A 96 -8.92 1.73 -19.74
CA TRP A 96 -7.82 0.86 -19.35
C TRP A 96 -7.74 -0.34 -20.29
N ASN A 97 -6.54 -0.65 -20.75
CA ASN A 97 -6.26 -1.78 -21.62
C ASN A 97 -5.14 -2.62 -20.99
N GLU A 98 -5.28 -3.94 -21.09
CA GLU A 98 -4.29 -4.91 -20.63
C GLU A 98 -3.42 -5.36 -21.81
N PHE A 99 -2.12 -5.43 -21.58
CA PHE A 99 -1.09 -5.85 -22.52
C PHE A 99 -0.34 -7.02 -21.90
N ASN A 100 -0.68 -8.21 -22.38
CA ASN A 100 -0.16 -9.47 -21.92
C ASN A 100 0.59 -10.12 -23.08
N ASP A 101 1.79 -9.59 -23.35
CA ASP A 101 2.60 -9.88 -24.54
C ASP A 101 1.90 -9.49 -25.86
N ASN A 102 2.10 -10.26 -26.93
CA ASN A 102 1.65 -9.98 -28.31
C ASN A 102 0.17 -10.30 -28.56
#